data_AF-A0A535R782-F1
#
_entry.id   AF-A0A535R782-F1
#
_cell.length_a   1.000
_cell.length_b   1.000
_cell.length_c   1.000
_cell.angle_alpha   90.00
_cell.angle_beta   90.00
_cell.angle_gamma   90.00
#
_symmetry.space_group_name_H-M   'P 1'
#
loop_
_entity.id
_entity.type
_entity.pdbx_description
1 polymer ?
#
loop_
_entity_poly.entity_id
_entity_poly.type
_entity_poly.pdbx_seq_one_letter_code
_entity_poly.pdbx_strand_id
1 'polypeptide(L)'
;MRRASRSALMWPEEASAVQESGRRLTELRSVGPFTAHFIAEWLRAAPEPPVPPPLRHGFITYAQARVVLEAHPEWREAARADHQMHTDETDGSSTIEEMAAAAAEIGRERIAITDHSKTLRITNGMDEARLVAQGEHIAAIKAGGSEIAVLRGIEMDLTPEGAGDMDPERLAELDLVLGAFHSKLRLRDDQSDRYVRGLENPDIQVLAHPRGRIYNFRVGLSCDWQRVARRAAETGTALEIDSYPDRQDLDIERLRIIAAEGAWVSIGTDAHTPSELVFLDIGIAAAILAGVPRDHILNVLSAPELAERVGLIRATKKGHSNEGSTIWQGVSASASTRRRGSRADPASSDVRTEVDSVPTRPAPGAASLRTSGSKPRTPRRKG
;
A
#
# COMPACT_ATOMS: atom_id res chain seq x y z
N MET A 1 15.02 -11.05 23.47
CA MET A 1 13.64 -10.72 23.10
C MET A 1 13.50 -9.84 21.85
N ARG A 2 14.30 -8.79 21.62
CA ARG A 2 14.12 -7.87 20.45
C ARG A 2 14.04 -8.59 19.08
N ARG A 3 14.90 -9.59 18.82
CA ARG A 3 14.87 -10.38 17.57
C ARG A 3 13.59 -11.21 17.40
N ALA A 4 13.12 -11.83 18.49
CA ALA A 4 11.85 -12.57 18.51
C ALA A 4 10.67 -11.63 18.28
N SER A 5 10.64 -10.49 18.99
CA SER A 5 9.58 -9.48 18.83
C SER A 5 9.50 -8.92 17.42
N ARG A 6 10.65 -8.75 16.72
CA ARG A 6 10.64 -8.38 15.30
C ARG A 6 10.17 -9.52 14.41
N SER A 7 10.65 -10.75 14.67
CA SER A 7 10.24 -11.93 13.89
C SER A 7 8.75 -12.26 14.04
N ALA A 8 8.12 -11.86 15.13
CA ALA A 8 6.71 -12.17 15.42
C ALA A 8 5.73 -11.64 14.36
N LEU A 9 6.02 -10.52 13.71
CA LEU A 9 5.19 -10.01 12.60
C LEU A 9 5.19 -10.96 11.38
N MET A 10 6.23 -11.77 11.23
CA MET A 10 6.47 -12.65 10.09
C MET A 10 6.24 -14.12 10.42
N TRP A 11 5.81 -14.46 11.65
CA TRP A 11 5.54 -15.85 11.96
C TRP A 11 4.32 -16.35 11.17
N PRO A 12 4.40 -17.55 10.58
CA PRO A 12 3.30 -18.10 9.79
C PRO A 12 2.12 -18.55 10.65
N GLU A 13 2.30 -18.65 11.96
CA GLU A 13 1.33 -19.18 12.91
C GLU A 13 1.45 -18.39 14.22
N GLU A 14 0.34 -18.23 14.94
CA GLU A 14 0.37 -17.64 16.27
C GLU A 14 1.07 -18.57 17.27
N ALA A 15 1.76 -17.99 18.27
CA ALA A 15 2.47 -18.77 19.27
C ALA A 15 1.54 -19.67 20.10
N SER A 16 0.29 -19.26 20.32
CA SER A 16 -0.75 -20.08 20.95
C SER A 16 -1.03 -21.34 20.14
N ALA A 17 -1.21 -21.22 18.81
CA ALA A 17 -1.50 -22.34 17.93
C ALA A 17 -0.36 -23.38 17.93
N VAL A 18 0.90 -22.92 17.91
CA VAL A 18 2.08 -23.81 18.03
C VAL A 18 2.06 -24.59 19.34
N GLN A 19 1.74 -23.93 20.46
CA GLN A 19 1.70 -24.60 21.76
C GLN A 19 0.52 -25.57 21.89
N GLU A 20 -0.66 -25.19 21.40
CA GLU A 20 -1.88 -26.01 21.42
C GLU A 20 -1.75 -27.28 20.58
N SER A 21 -0.98 -27.23 19.49
CA SER A 21 -0.67 -28.41 18.67
C SER A 21 0.41 -29.32 19.29
N GLY A 22 0.88 -29.05 20.52
CA GLY A 22 1.94 -29.80 21.19
C GLY A 22 3.35 -29.59 20.60
N ARG A 23 3.52 -28.62 19.69
CA ARG A 23 4.82 -28.28 19.09
C ARG A 23 5.61 -27.37 20.02
N ARG A 24 6.93 -27.27 19.79
CA ARG A 24 7.80 -26.45 20.64
C ARG A 24 7.80 -25.02 20.15
N LEU A 25 7.59 -24.06 21.05
CA LEU A 25 7.70 -22.62 20.75
C LEU A 25 9.07 -22.22 20.16
N THR A 26 10.12 -23.02 20.39
CA THR A 26 11.45 -22.83 19.79
C THR A 26 11.52 -23.10 18.28
N GLU A 27 10.45 -23.64 17.69
CA GLU A 27 10.31 -23.76 16.22
C GLU A 27 10.01 -22.40 15.57
N LEU A 28 9.49 -21.44 16.35
CA LEU A 28 9.28 -20.09 15.86
C LEU A 28 10.61 -19.37 15.65
N ARG A 29 10.72 -18.68 14.52
CA ARG A 29 11.94 -17.95 14.14
C ARG A 29 12.37 -16.99 15.25
N SER A 30 13.65 -17.04 15.61
CA SER A 30 14.26 -16.22 16.67
C SER A 30 13.77 -16.48 18.10
N VAL A 31 13.09 -17.61 18.36
CA VAL A 31 12.68 -18.03 19.70
C VAL A 31 13.64 -19.09 20.24
N GLY A 32 14.51 -18.70 21.17
CA GLY A 32 15.32 -19.64 21.96
C GLY A 32 14.60 -20.12 23.23
N PRO A 33 15.14 -21.12 23.96
CA PRO A 33 14.50 -21.69 25.16
C PRO A 33 14.09 -20.64 26.21
N PHE A 34 14.95 -19.63 26.44
CA PHE A 34 14.65 -18.53 27.34
C PHE A 34 13.43 -17.71 26.89
N THR A 35 13.32 -17.39 25.60
CA THR A 35 12.17 -16.62 25.08
C THR A 35 10.90 -17.48 25.05
N ALA A 36 11.03 -18.77 24.71
CA ALA A 36 9.92 -19.72 24.75
C ALA A 36 9.32 -19.83 26.17
N HIS A 37 10.15 -19.79 27.21
CA HIS A 37 9.66 -19.77 28.60
C HIS A 37 8.72 -18.58 28.87
N PHE A 38 9.13 -17.35 28.52
CA PHE A 38 8.27 -16.17 28.70
C PHE A 38 7.00 -16.23 27.87
N ILE A 39 7.10 -16.65 26.60
CA ILE A 39 5.91 -16.79 25.74
C ILE A 39 4.94 -17.78 26.37
N ALA A 40 5.41 -18.93 26.85
CA ALA A 40 4.56 -19.91 27.52
C ALA A 40 3.95 -19.39 28.84
N GLU A 41 4.66 -18.54 29.58
CA GLU A 41 4.10 -17.86 30.75
C GLU A 41 3.00 -16.88 30.36
N TRP A 42 3.21 -16.05 29.35
CA TRP A 42 2.19 -15.13 28.83
C TRP A 42 0.97 -15.86 28.27
N LEU A 43 1.16 -17.02 27.63
CA LEU A 43 0.03 -17.81 27.13
C LEU A 43 -0.80 -18.45 28.26
N ARG A 44 -0.19 -18.76 29.41
CA ARG A 44 -0.93 -19.25 30.60
C ARG A 44 -1.61 -18.13 31.38
N ALA A 45 -0.97 -16.97 31.44
CA ALA A 45 -1.45 -15.80 32.17
C ALA A 45 -1.13 -14.55 31.36
N ALA A 46 -2.02 -14.22 30.43
CA ALA A 46 -1.85 -13.09 29.52
C ALA A 46 -1.81 -11.77 30.31
N PRO A 47 -0.70 -11.01 30.27
CA PRO A 47 -0.71 -9.66 30.78
C PRO A 47 -1.60 -8.79 29.87
N GLU A 48 -2.22 -7.76 30.44
CA GLU A 48 -2.87 -6.72 29.63
C GLU A 48 -1.80 -6.04 28.75
N PRO A 49 -1.90 -6.11 27.41
CA PRO A 49 -0.92 -5.49 26.55
C PRO A 49 -1.03 -3.97 26.66
N PRO A 50 0.10 -3.23 26.74
CA PRO A 50 0.05 -1.78 26.68
C PRO A 50 -0.49 -1.33 25.32
N VAL A 51 -1.12 -0.15 25.28
CA VAL A 51 -1.51 0.48 24.02
C VAL A 51 -0.26 0.67 23.14
N PRO A 52 -0.25 0.17 21.90
CA PRO A 52 0.92 0.29 21.04
C PRO A 52 1.20 1.78 20.72
N PRO A 53 2.47 2.21 20.71
CA PRO A 53 2.81 3.56 20.27
C PRO A 53 2.45 3.76 18.79
N PRO A 54 2.32 5.01 18.29
CA PRO A 54 1.97 5.28 16.89
C PRO A 54 2.86 4.56 15.86
N LEU A 55 4.14 4.34 16.17
CA LEU A 55 5.10 3.60 15.33
C LEU A 55 4.75 2.11 15.12
N ARG A 56 3.81 1.55 15.88
CA ARG A 56 3.42 0.13 15.84
C ARG A 56 1.91 -0.05 15.68
N HIS A 57 1.18 1.02 15.41
CA HIS A 57 -0.27 0.99 15.30
C HIS A 57 -0.71 0.59 13.89
N GLY A 58 -1.75 -0.25 13.77
CA GLY A 58 -2.38 -0.59 12.48
C GLY A 58 -1.63 -1.62 11.64
N PHE A 59 -0.72 -2.40 12.25
CA PHE A 59 -0.08 -3.55 11.62
C PHE A 59 -0.79 -4.84 12.04
N ILE A 60 -0.92 -5.79 11.11
CA ILE A 60 -1.33 -7.18 11.37
C ILE A 60 -0.14 -8.13 11.27
N THR A 61 -0.20 -9.28 11.94
CA THR A 61 0.81 -10.34 11.78
C THR A 61 0.55 -11.15 10.51
N TYR A 62 1.59 -11.79 9.97
CA TYR A 62 1.44 -12.75 8.88
C TYR A 62 0.50 -13.91 9.26
N ALA A 63 0.54 -14.38 10.51
CA ALA A 63 -0.40 -15.37 11.03
C ALA A 63 -1.86 -14.88 10.97
N GLN A 64 -2.14 -13.64 11.35
CA GLN A 64 -3.48 -13.04 11.24
C GLN A 64 -3.93 -12.94 9.78
N ALA A 65 -3.05 -12.52 8.87
CA ALA A 65 -3.34 -12.46 7.45
C ALA A 65 -3.73 -13.84 6.90
N ARG A 66 -2.98 -14.88 7.26
CA ARG A 66 -3.28 -16.26 6.86
C ARG A 66 -4.66 -16.73 7.32
N VAL A 67 -5.06 -16.42 8.56
CA VAL A 67 -6.40 -16.76 9.07
C VAL A 67 -7.49 -16.08 8.24
N VAL A 68 -7.30 -14.82 7.83
CA VAL A 68 -8.24 -14.12 6.95
C VAL A 68 -8.33 -14.81 5.59
N LEU A 69 -7.20 -15.16 4.98
CA LEU A 69 -7.20 -15.83 3.67
C LEU A 69 -7.77 -17.24 3.72
N GLU A 70 -7.56 -17.99 4.81
CA GLU A 70 -8.19 -19.30 5.02
C GLU A 70 -9.72 -19.21 5.07
N ALA A 71 -10.26 -18.10 5.59
CA ALA A 71 -11.69 -17.81 5.57
C ALA A 71 -12.20 -17.28 4.21
N HIS A 72 -11.31 -16.86 3.32
CA HIS A 72 -11.60 -16.21 2.04
C HIS A 72 -10.71 -16.74 0.90
N PRO A 73 -10.72 -18.07 0.62
CA PRO A 73 -9.80 -18.68 -0.35
C PRO A 73 -9.93 -18.10 -1.77
N GLU A 74 -11.12 -17.64 -2.13
CA GLU A 74 -11.41 -17.03 -3.44
C GLU A 74 -10.61 -15.76 -3.73
N TRP A 75 -10.08 -15.10 -2.68
CA TRP A 75 -9.25 -13.92 -2.84
C TRP A 75 -7.81 -14.26 -3.19
N ARG A 76 -7.28 -15.35 -2.60
CA ARG A 76 -5.92 -15.79 -2.89
C ARG A 76 -5.79 -16.25 -4.34
N GLU A 77 -6.78 -16.99 -4.81
CA GLU A 77 -6.85 -17.48 -6.20
C GLU A 77 -7.06 -16.33 -7.20
N ALA A 78 -7.79 -15.29 -6.80
CA ALA A 78 -8.02 -14.12 -7.65
C ALA A 78 -6.78 -13.21 -7.78
N ALA A 79 -5.88 -13.19 -6.80
CA ALA A 79 -4.65 -12.40 -6.85
C ALA A 79 -3.60 -13.06 -7.77
N ARG A 80 -3.69 -12.75 -9.06
CA ARG A 80 -2.90 -13.35 -10.14
C ARG A 80 -1.46 -12.84 -10.20
N ALA A 81 -1.20 -11.67 -9.63
CA ALA A 81 0.06 -10.96 -9.77
C ALA A 81 0.58 -10.37 -8.46
N ASP A 82 1.90 -10.21 -8.40
CA ASP A 82 2.60 -9.32 -7.47
C ASP A 82 3.16 -8.12 -8.27
N HIS A 83 2.84 -6.89 -7.85
CA HIS A 83 3.13 -5.68 -8.62
C HIS A 83 4.33 -4.86 -8.11
N GLN A 84 5.04 -5.32 -7.07
CA GLN A 84 6.27 -4.67 -6.63
C GLN A 84 7.27 -5.66 -6.05
N MET A 85 8.44 -5.77 -6.69
CA MET A 85 9.59 -6.52 -6.19
C MET A 85 10.89 -6.05 -6.88
N HIS A 86 12.00 -6.41 -6.27
CA HIS A 86 13.34 -5.93 -6.59
C HIS A 86 14.29 -7.09 -6.87
N THR A 87 15.29 -6.82 -7.70
CA THR A 87 16.28 -7.82 -8.12
C THR A 87 17.69 -7.35 -7.82
N ASP A 88 18.66 -8.23 -8.07
CA ASP A 88 20.10 -7.91 -7.97
C ASP A 88 20.58 -6.85 -8.97
N GLU A 89 19.71 -6.36 -9.85
CA GLU A 89 19.98 -5.17 -10.63
C GLU A 89 20.02 -3.91 -9.75
N THR A 90 19.22 -3.81 -8.69
CA THR A 90 19.29 -2.69 -7.74
C THR A 90 19.68 -3.14 -6.33
N ASP A 91 18.71 -3.29 -5.43
CA ASP A 91 18.94 -3.64 -4.03
C ASP A 91 18.32 -4.97 -3.58
N GLY A 92 17.76 -5.72 -4.53
CA GLY A 92 17.41 -7.12 -4.33
C GLY A 92 18.66 -8.01 -4.24
N SER A 93 18.47 -9.27 -3.85
CA SER A 93 19.55 -10.25 -3.75
C SER A 93 19.40 -11.45 -4.67
N SER A 94 18.47 -11.40 -5.61
CA SER A 94 18.12 -12.50 -6.51
C SER A 94 17.90 -12.01 -7.92
N THR A 95 18.18 -12.87 -8.90
CA THR A 95 17.97 -12.55 -10.31
C THR A 95 16.48 -12.54 -10.65
N ILE A 96 16.12 -11.97 -11.81
CA ILE A 96 14.75 -12.01 -12.34
C ILE A 96 14.24 -13.45 -12.46
N GLU A 97 15.09 -14.40 -12.90
CA GLU A 97 14.72 -15.81 -13.03
C GLU A 97 14.44 -16.48 -11.68
N GLU A 98 15.24 -16.19 -10.66
CA GLU A 98 15.02 -16.73 -9.32
C GLU A 98 13.70 -16.21 -8.72
N MET A 99 13.42 -14.92 -8.90
CA MET A 99 12.16 -14.31 -8.48
C MET A 99 10.97 -14.90 -9.25
N ALA A 100 11.09 -15.05 -10.56
CA ALA A 100 10.06 -15.66 -11.42
C ALA A 100 9.78 -17.12 -11.05
N ALA A 101 10.83 -17.93 -10.84
CA ALA A 101 10.70 -19.33 -10.43
C ALA A 101 9.99 -19.45 -9.09
N ALA A 102 10.40 -18.67 -8.08
CA ALA A 102 9.76 -18.70 -6.76
C ALA A 102 8.31 -18.21 -6.79
N ALA A 103 8.01 -17.20 -7.59
CA ALA A 103 6.63 -16.72 -7.79
C ALA A 103 5.75 -17.80 -8.45
N ALA A 104 6.29 -18.54 -9.42
CA ALA A 104 5.59 -19.67 -10.04
C ALA A 104 5.34 -20.81 -9.03
N GLU A 105 6.31 -21.14 -8.17
CA GLU A 105 6.17 -22.16 -7.12
C GLU A 105 5.02 -21.86 -6.13
N ILE A 106 4.75 -20.57 -5.86
CA ILE A 106 3.63 -20.14 -5.01
C ILE A 106 2.34 -19.83 -5.79
N GLY A 107 2.30 -20.18 -7.09
CA GLY A 107 1.10 -20.14 -7.91
C GLY A 107 0.74 -18.78 -8.50
N ARG A 108 1.70 -17.86 -8.68
CA ARG A 108 1.45 -16.59 -9.37
C ARG A 108 1.49 -16.76 -10.89
N GLU A 109 0.63 -16.01 -11.58
CA GLU A 109 0.59 -15.98 -13.05
C GLU A 109 1.49 -14.87 -13.62
N ARG A 110 1.71 -13.82 -12.83
CA ARG A 110 2.49 -12.64 -13.21
C ARG A 110 3.29 -12.06 -12.05
N ILE A 111 4.40 -11.42 -12.37
CA ILE A 111 5.15 -10.56 -11.45
C ILE A 111 5.57 -9.29 -12.18
N ALA A 112 5.66 -8.15 -11.49
CA ALA A 112 6.28 -6.94 -12.02
C ALA A 112 7.64 -6.75 -11.37
N ILE A 113 8.69 -6.69 -12.19
CA ILE A 113 10.02 -6.27 -11.74
C ILE A 113 10.02 -4.74 -11.70
N THR A 114 10.25 -4.18 -10.53
CA THR A 114 10.13 -2.73 -10.26
C THR A 114 11.36 -2.19 -9.57
N ASP A 115 12.53 -2.57 -10.07
CA ASP A 115 13.82 -2.06 -9.60
C ASP A 115 13.85 -0.52 -9.54
N HIS A 116 14.62 0.02 -8.61
CA HIS A 116 14.65 1.46 -8.33
C HIS A 116 15.25 2.30 -9.46
N SER A 117 14.74 3.51 -9.66
CA SER A 117 15.31 4.49 -10.61
C SER A 117 16.50 5.30 -10.04
N LYS A 118 17.13 6.10 -10.92
CA LYS A 118 18.44 6.77 -10.78
C LYS A 118 18.75 7.45 -9.44
N THR A 119 17.78 8.10 -8.80
CA THR A 119 18.06 9.05 -7.72
C THR A 119 18.43 8.35 -6.40
N LEU A 120 18.00 7.10 -6.20
CA LEU A 120 18.46 6.24 -5.12
C LEU A 120 19.88 5.71 -5.39
N ARG A 121 20.88 6.58 -5.28
CA ARG A 121 22.31 6.19 -5.45
C ARG A 121 22.78 5.11 -4.47
N ILE A 122 22.07 4.90 -3.35
CA ILE A 122 22.39 3.86 -2.36
C ILE A 122 22.07 2.47 -2.91
N THR A 123 21.07 2.34 -3.80
CA THR A 123 20.56 1.07 -4.34
C THR A 123 21.07 0.78 -5.75
N ASN A 124 22.10 1.49 -6.23
CA ASN A 124 22.55 1.37 -7.62
C ASN A 124 21.39 1.54 -8.63
N GLY A 125 20.55 2.58 -8.46
CA GLY A 125 19.36 2.80 -9.29
C GLY A 125 19.60 2.76 -10.80
N MET A 126 18.58 2.30 -11.54
CA MET A 126 18.60 2.13 -12.99
C MET A 126 18.55 3.47 -13.73
N ASP A 127 19.42 3.63 -14.73
CA ASP A 127 19.26 4.64 -15.78
C ASP A 127 18.48 4.07 -16.98
N GLU A 128 18.21 4.90 -17.99
CA GLU A 128 17.44 4.45 -19.17
C GLU A 128 18.12 3.32 -19.93
N ALA A 129 19.46 3.32 -20.01
CA ALA A 129 20.19 2.29 -20.74
C ALA A 129 20.05 0.93 -20.05
N ARG A 130 20.13 0.92 -18.71
CA ARG A 130 19.91 -0.28 -17.91
C ARG A 130 18.47 -0.75 -17.95
N LEU A 131 17.50 0.15 -17.91
CA LEU A 131 16.09 -0.20 -18.05
C LEU A 131 15.80 -0.87 -19.41
N VAL A 132 16.42 -0.40 -20.49
CA VAL A 132 16.31 -1.04 -21.81
C VAL A 132 16.92 -2.45 -21.79
N ALA A 133 18.12 -2.60 -21.20
CA ALA A 133 18.78 -3.90 -21.09
C ALA A 133 17.96 -4.90 -20.25
N GLN A 134 17.37 -4.47 -19.14
CA GLN A 134 16.45 -5.28 -18.33
C GLN A 134 15.24 -5.72 -19.16
N GLY A 135 14.67 -4.82 -19.97
CA GLY A 135 13.58 -5.13 -20.89
C GLY A 135 13.93 -6.22 -21.92
N GLU A 136 15.15 -6.18 -22.47
CA GLU A 136 15.66 -7.21 -23.37
C GLU A 136 15.86 -8.55 -22.64
N HIS A 137 16.36 -8.53 -21.41
CA HIS A 137 16.51 -9.72 -20.57
C HIS A 137 15.17 -10.36 -20.24
N ILE A 138 14.17 -9.58 -19.83
CA ILE A 138 12.79 -10.04 -19.60
C ILE A 138 12.20 -10.64 -20.88
N ALA A 139 12.45 -10.05 -22.04
CA ALA A 139 12.01 -10.60 -23.32
C ALA A 139 12.68 -11.96 -23.62
N ALA A 140 13.96 -12.12 -23.28
CA ALA A 140 14.67 -13.39 -23.42
C ALA A 140 14.12 -14.47 -22.47
N ILE A 141 13.79 -14.13 -21.22
CA ILE A 141 13.15 -15.03 -20.25
C ILE A 141 11.81 -15.54 -20.81
N LYS A 142 11.00 -14.63 -21.36
CA LYS A 142 9.74 -14.99 -22.02
C LYS A 142 9.96 -15.91 -23.22
N ALA A 143 10.94 -15.61 -24.08
CA ALA A 143 11.28 -16.45 -25.24
C ALA A 143 11.82 -17.83 -24.85
N GLY A 144 12.46 -17.93 -23.67
CA GLY A 144 12.94 -19.17 -23.06
C GLY A 144 11.83 -20.07 -22.49
N GLY A 145 10.57 -19.62 -22.50
CA GLY A 145 9.43 -20.44 -22.08
C GLY A 145 9.08 -20.35 -20.60
N SER A 146 9.38 -19.23 -19.93
CA SER A 146 8.92 -18.98 -18.56
C SER A 146 7.41 -19.21 -18.41
N GLU A 147 7.02 -20.00 -17.40
CA GLU A 147 5.62 -20.30 -17.09
C GLU A 147 4.87 -19.09 -16.53
N ILE A 148 5.60 -18.19 -15.87
CA ILE A 148 5.06 -16.93 -15.33
C ILE A 148 5.40 -15.77 -16.27
N ALA A 149 4.47 -14.82 -16.41
CA ALA A 149 4.71 -13.61 -17.18
C ALA A 149 5.37 -12.53 -16.33
N VAL A 150 6.54 -12.07 -16.75
CA VAL A 150 7.29 -10.99 -16.11
C VAL A 150 6.93 -9.67 -16.78
N LEU A 151 6.32 -8.76 -16.03
CA LEU A 151 5.96 -7.41 -16.45
C LEU A 151 7.18 -6.50 -16.28
N ARG A 152 7.45 -5.68 -17.32
CA ARG A 152 8.49 -4.66 -17.28
C ARG A 152 7.96 -3.47 -16.50
N GLY A 153 8.49 -3.24 -15.32
CA GLY A 153 8.12 -2.11 -14.48
C GLY A 153 9.33 -1.35 -13.97
N ILE A 154 9.04 -0.34 -13.14
CA ILE A 154 10.05 0.43 -12.42
C ILE A 154 9.39 1.04 -11.19
N GLU A 155 10.14 1.13 -10.09
CA GLU A 155 9.81 2.04 -9.00
C GLU A 155 10.57 3.35 -9.20
N MET A 156 9.88 4.30 -9.82
CA MET A 156 10.41 5.62 -10.12
C MET A 156 10.32 6.56 -8.91
N ASP A 157 11.44 7.15 -8.57
CA ASP A 157 11.56 8.19 -7.56
C ASP A 157 10.76 9.45 -7.94
N LEU A 158 9.96 9.94 -6.99
CA LEU A 158 9.23 11.20 -7.10
C LEU A 158 9.80 12.27 -6.16
N THR A 159 9.99 13.46 -6.70
CA THR A 159 10.23 14.67 -5.90
C THR A 159 8.98 15.03 -5.10
N PRO A 160 9.06 15.79 -3.99
CA PRO A 160 7.88 16.30 -3.28
C PRO A 160 6.90 17.11 -4.15
N GLU A 161 7.37 17.60 -5.29
CA GLU A 161 6.60 18.31 -6.30
C GLU A 161 5.93 17.37 -7.32
N GLY A 162 6.12 16.05 -7.20
CA GLY A 162 5.50 15.02 -8.02
C GLY A 162 6.24 14.69 -9.32
N ALA A 163 7.41 15.27 -9.56
CA ALA A 163 8.20 14.99 -10.76
C ALA A 163 8.99 13.69 -10.61
N GLY A 164 9.00 12.88 -11.68
CA GLY A 164 9.82 11.67 -11.80
C GLY A 164 11.26 11.97 -12.22
N ASP A 165 12.14 10.98 -12.11
CA ASP A 165 13.57 11.10 -12.43
C ASP A 165 14.01 10.30 -13.67
N MET A 166 13.07 9.84 -14.48
CA MET A 166 13.28 9.06 -15.71
C MET A 166 12.68 9.76 -16.94
N ASP A 167 13.20 9.44 -18.13
CA ASP A 167 12.67 9.90 -19.41
C ASP A 167 11.24 9.35 -19.68
N PRO A 168 10.22 10.22 -19.86
CA PRO A 168 8.85 9.80 -20.15
C PRO A 168 8.71 8.91 -21.39
N GLU A 169 9.57 9.06 -22.41
CA GLU A 169 9.54 8.20 -23.59
C GLU A 169 9.87 6.74 -23.25
N ARG A 170 10.78 6.53 -22.30
CA ARG A 170 11.15 5.19 -21.80
C ARG A 170 10.09 4.61 -20.88
N LEU A 171 9.48 5.44 -20.04
CA LEU A 171 8.39 5.01 -19.16
C LEU A 171 7.16 4.54 -19.96
N ALA A 172 6.90 5.13 -21.14
CA ALA A 172 5.80 4.74 -22.00
C ALA A 172 5.91 3.30 -22.55
N GLU A 173 7.13 2.76 -22.63
CA GLU A 173 7.42 1.40 -23.10
C GLU A 173 7.13 0.34 -22.02
N LEU A 174 7.02 0.72 -20.75
CA LEU A 174 6.81 -0.18 -19.61
C LEU A 174 5.36 -0.63 -19.48
N ASP A 175 5.17 -1.82 -18.89
CA ASP A 175 3.87 -2.42 -18.62
C ASP A 175 3.21 -1.78 -17.39
N LEU A 176 4.00 -1.39 -16.38
CA LEU A 176 3.53 -0.74 -15.16
C LEU A 176 4.59 0.19 -14.56
N VAL A 177 4.23 1.44 -14.25
CA VAL A 177 5.13 2.40 -13.58
C VAL A 177 4.61 2.71 -12.18
N LEU A 178 5.45 2.44 -11.17
CA LEU A 178 5.22 2.81 -9.78
C LEU A 178 5.95 4.14 -9.51
N GLY A 179 5.26 5.12 -8.94
CA GLY A 179 5.86 6.34 -8.44
C GLY A 179 5.99 6.30 -6.92
N ALA A 180 7.17 6.57 -6.39
CA ALA A 180 7.44 6.44 -4.96
C ALA A 180 8.05 7.70 -4.36
N PHE A 181 7.68 8.02 -3.13
CA PHE A 181 8.28 9.11 -2.38
C PHE A 181 9.34 8.56 -1.41
N HIS A 182 10.63 8.81 -1.66
CA HIS A 182 11.71 8.37 -0.77
C HIS A 182 12.34 9.47 0.10
N SER A 183 12.04 10.74 -0.18
CA SER A 183 12.63 11.89 0.52
C SER A 183 11.62 12.65 1.38
N LYS A 184 12.14 13.37 2.39
CA LYS A 184 11.33 14.21 3.30
C LYS A 184 10.16 13.47 3.96
N LEU A 185 10.34 12.19 4.30
CA LEU A 185 9.31 11.30 4.88
C LEU A 185 9.05 11.49 6.39
N ARG A 186 9.57 12.56 6.98
CA ARG A 186 9.40 12.92 8.40
C ARG A 186 8.78 14.31 8.59
N LEU A 187 8.27 14.89 7.52
CA LEU A 187 7.49 16.13 7.60
C LEU A 187 6.24 15.89 8.45
N ARG A 188 5.87 16.91 9.23
CA ARG A 188 4.73 16.86 10.15
C ARG A 188 3.50 17.58 9.62
N ASP A 189 3.71 18.50 8.67
CA ASP A 189 2.65 19.23 8.01
C ASP A 189 1.86 18.31 7.09
N ASP A 190 0.60 18.69 6.82
CA ASP A 190 -0.26 17.99 5.87
C ASP A 190 0.41 17.88 4.48
N GLN A 191 0.51 16.66 3.95
CA GLN A 191 1.15 16.35 2.67
C GLN A 191 0.13 16.07 1.55
N SER A 192 -1.13 16.48 1.67
CA SER A 192 -2.16 16.20 0.67
C SER A 192 -1.77 16.72 -0.71
N ASP A 193 -1.21 17.93 -0.81
CA ASP A 193 -0.76 18.50 -2.09
C ASP A 193 0.37 17.70 -2.73
N ARG A 194 1.29 17.16 -1.92
CA ARG A 194 2.35 16.28 -2.41
C ARG A 194 1.77 15.02 -3.05
N TYR A 195 0.79 14.40 -2.37
CA TYR A 195 0.11 13.23 -2.90
C TYR A 195 -0.70 13.52 -4.16
N VAL A 196 -1.45 14.62 -4.17
CA VAL A 196 -2.21 15.06 -5.36
C VAL A 196 -1.28 15.25 -6.56
N ARG A 197 -0.12 15.91 -6.38
CA ARG A 197 0.88 16.07 -7.45
C ARG A 197 1.43 14.74 -7.94
N GLY A 198 1.70 13.80 -7.03
CA GLY A 198 2.11 12.44 -7.41
C GLY A 198 1.05 11.72 -8.24
N LEU A 199 -0.21 11.76 -7.80
CA LEU A 199 -1.35 11.17 -8.52
C LEU A 199 -1.60 11.81 -9.90
N GLU A 200 -1.20 13.06 -10.07
CA GLU A 200 -1.29 13.81 -11.34
C GLU A 200 -0.11 13.57 -12.28
N ASN A 201 0.97 12.95 -11.81
CA ASN A 201 2.12 12.63 -12.65
C ASN A 201 1.66 11.73 -13.83
N PRO A 202 1.90 12.14 -15.09
CA PRO A 202 1.34 11.48 -16.27
C PRO A 202 1.89 10.07 -16.52
N ASP A 203 3.05 9.76 -15.97
CA ASP A 203 3.81 8.56 -16.30
C ASP A 203 3.50 7.39 -15.37
N ILE A 204 3.05 7.66 -14.13
CA ILE A 204 2.80 6.62 -13.13
C ILE A 204 1.38 6.03 -13.23
N GLN A 205 1.25 4.75 -12.91
CA GLN A 205 -0.04 4.07 -12.78
C GLN A 205 -0.34 3.69 -11.33
N VAL A 206 0.69 3.56 -10.50
CA VAL A 206 0.58 3.23 -9.08
C VAL A 206 1.40 4.25 -8.29
N LEU A 207 0.86 4.74 -7.18
CA LEU A 207 1.63 5.46 -6.18
C LEU A 207 2.05 4.47 -5.08
N ALA A 208 3.33 4.12 -5.06
CA ALA A 208 3.92 3.09 -4.21
C ALA A 208 4.09 3.54 -2.76
N HIS A 209 3.81 2.63 -1.82
CA HIS A 209 3.85 2.78 -0.36
C HIS A 209 3.76 4.24 0.10
N PRO A 210 2.58 4.88 -0.06
CA PRO A 210 2.48 6.34 -0.11
C PRO A 210 2.98 7.05 1.15
N ARG A 211 2.80 6.47 2.34
CA ARG A 211 3.22 7.10 3.60
C ARG A 211 4.72 6.98 3.82
N GLY A 212 5.32 5.95 3.21
CA GLY A 212 6.63 5.44 3.58
C GLY A 212 6.66 5.11 5.07
N ARG A 213 5.62 4.50 5.65
CA ARG A 213 5.67 4.09 7.07
C ARG A 213 6.60 2.87 7.24
N ILE A 214 7.23 2.74 8.41
CA ILE A 214 8.07 1.58 8.77
C ILE A 214 7.85 1.25 10.25
N TYR A 215 7.48 0.00 10.53
CA TYR A 215 7.24 -0.54 11.86
C TYR A 215 8.41 -0.21 12.80
N ASN A 216 8.07 0.41 13.94
CA ASN A 216 9.03 0.76 14.98
C ASN A 216 10.18 1.72 14.53
N PHE A 217 10.04 2.40 13.38
CA PHE A 217 11.06 3.32 12.86
C PHE A 217 10.51 4.65 12.32
N ARG A 218 9.41 4.62 11.55
CA ARG A 218 8.85 5.81 10.90
C ARG A 218 7.33 5.73 10.86
N VAL A 219 6.64 6.74 11.40
CA VAL A 219 5.16 6.82 11.38
C VAL A 219 4.62 7.01 9.96
N GLY A 220 5.44 7.58 9.07
CA GLY A 220 5.05 7.96 7.71
C GLY A 220 4.40 9.34 7.65
N LEU A 221 4.22 9.85 6.44
CA LEU A 221 3.58 11.13 6.19
C LEU A 221 2.09 11.11 6.54
N SER A 222 1.54 12.30 6.77
CA SER A 222 0.12 12.53 7.09
C SER A 222 -0.51 13.43 6.03
N CYS A 223 -1.79 13.20 5.74
CA CYS A 223 -2.58 13.98 4.80
C CYS A 223 -4.08 13.82 5.09
N ASP A 224 -4.90 14.59 4.39
CA ASP A 224 -6.31 14.31 4.17
C ASP A 224 -6.46 13.14 3.19
N TRP A 225 -6.59 11.93 3.73
CA TRP A 225 -6.77 10.71 2.95
C TRP A 225 -8.03 10.70 2.11
N GLN A 226 -9.08 11.42 2.52
CA GLN A 226 -10.32 11.48 1.73
C GLN A 226 -10.07 12.28 0.45
N ARG A 227 -9.39 13.42 0.57
CA ARG A 227 -8.95 14.22 -0.59
C ARG A 227 -8.02 13.43 -1.51
N VAL A 228 -7.05 12.72 -0.96
CA VAL A 228 -6.09 11.92 -1.73
C VAL A 228 -6.79 10.76 -2.44
N ALA A 229 -7.67 10.03 -1.75
CA ALA A 229 -8.41 8.91 -2.34
C ALA A 229 -9.34 9.38 -3.47
N ARG A 230 -10.08 10.48 -3.28
CA ARG A 230 -10.89 11.08 -4.34
C ARG A 230 -10.07 11.43 -5.57
N ARG A 231 -8.89 12.04 -5.37
CA ARG A 231 -8.02 12.37 -6.49
C ARG A 231 -7.47 11.12 -7.20
N ALA A 232 -7.17 10.07 -6.45
CA ALA A 232 -6.74 8.79 -7.03
C ALA A 232 -7.84 8.15 -7.89
N ALA A 233 -9.11 8.24 -7.45
CA ALA A 233 -10.25 7.80 -8.23
C ALA A 233 -10.41 8.62 -9.53
N GLU A 234 -10.25 9.93 -9.47
CA GLU A 234 -10.34 10.83 -10.64
C GLU A 234 -9.24 10.61 -11.68
N THR A 235 -7.98 10.45 -11.24
CA THR A 235 -6.86 10.22 -12.17
C THR A 235 -6.75 8.77 -12.63
N GLY A 236 -7.47 7.87 -11.95
CA GLY A 236 -7.40 6.42 -12.14
C GLY A 236 -6.13 5.77 -11.59
N THR A 237 -5.21 6.55 -11.01
CA THR A 237 -3.96 6.05 -10.41
C THR A 237 -4.28 5.20 -9.20
N ALA A 238 -3.72 3.98 -9.14
CA ALA A 238 -3.91 3.12 -7.99
C ALA A 238 -3.02 3.56 -6.80
N LEU A 239 -3.52 3.37 -5.58
CA LEU A 239 -2.73 3.51 -4.35
C LEU A 239 -2.24 2.14 -3.91
N GLU A 240 -0.97 2.01 -3.58
CA GLU A 240 -0.42 0.71 -3.22
C GLU A 240 -0.84 0.23 -1.82
N ILE A 241 -1.00 -1.09 -1.72
CA ILE A 241 -0.96 -1.89 -0.51
C ILE A 241 0.37 -2.66 -0.53
N ASP A 242 1.38 -2.06 0.05
CA ASP A 242 2.68 -2.69 0.23
C ASP A 242 2.56 -3.69 1.36
N SER A 243 2.75 -4.95 1.00
CA SER A 243 2.51 -6.10 1.85
C SER A 243 3.74 -6.45 2.70
N TYR A 244 4.86 -5.73 2.56
CA TYR A 244 6.04 -5.99 3.35
C TYR A 244 5.68 -5.84 4.84
N PRO A 245 6.04 -6.81 5.71
CA PRO A 245 5.56 -6.86 7.09
C PRO A 245 5.85 -5.59 7.90
N ASP A 246 6.99 -4.94 7.63
CA ASP A 246 7.38 -3.70 8.30
C ASP A 246 6.75 -2.44 7.67
N ARG A 247 6.17 -2.52 6.46
CA ARG A 247 5.54 -1.38 5.79
C ARG A 247 4.03 -1.38 6.01
N GLN A 248 3.32 -2.37 5.47
CA GLN A 248 1.85 -2.44 5.50
C GLN A 248 1.25 -1.07 5.14
N ASP A 249 1.65 -0.58 3.97
CA ASP A 249 1.40 0.78 3.51
C ASP A 249 0.61 0.76 2.21
N LEU A 250 -0.70 1.00 2.20
CA LEU A 250 -1.48 1.61 3.28
C LEU A 250 -2.07 0.62 4.30
N ASP A 251 -2.25 1.09 5.53
CA ASP A 251 -2.92 0.32 6.59
C ASP A 251 -4.45 0.29 6.42
N ILE A 252 -5.07 -0.72 7.03
CA ILE A 252 -6.51 -1.03 6.90
C ILE A 252 -7.43 0.18 7.11
N GLU A 253 -7.10 1.07 8.06
CA GLU A 253 -7.89 2.28 8.32
C GLU A 253 -7.93 3.22 7.11
N ARG A 254 -6.77 3.46 6.47
CA ARG A 254 -6.70 4.29 5.26
C ARG A 254 -7.30 3.57 4.05
N LEU A 255 -7.13 2.25 3.96
CA LEU A 255 -7.74 1.46 2.89
C LEU A 255 -9.27 1.52 2.91
N ARG A 256 -9.90 1.65 4.08
CA ARG A 256 -11.37 1.89 4.16
C ARG A 256 -11.78 3.21 3.51
N ILE A 257 -10.96 4.26 3.68
CA ILE A 257 -11.20 5.57 3.06
C ILE A 257 -11.05 5.46 1.54
N ILE A 258 -10.02 4.76 1.08
CA ILE A 258 -9.75 4.50 -0.35
C ILE A 258 -10.90 3.73 -0.99
N ALA A 259 -11.36 2.66 -0.35
CA ALA A 259 -12.49 1.87 -0.80
C ALA A 259 -13.77 2.71 -0.89
N ALA A 260 -14.05 3.55 0.10
CA ALA A 260 -15.24 4.39 0.15
C ALA A 260 -15.29 5.46 -0.96
N GLU A 261 -14.13 5.97 -1.39
CA GLU A 261 -14.03 6.94 -2.49
C GLU A 261 -13.89 6.26 -3.87
N GLY A 262 -13.89 4.91 -3.93
CA GLY A 262 -13.83 4.15 -5.19
C GLY A 262 -12.47 4.21 -5.90
N ALA A 263 -11.39 4.53 -5.17
CA ALA A 263 -10.04 4.52 -5.73
C ALA A 263 -9.57 3.08 -5.97
N TRP A 264 -8.66 2.93 -6.94
CA TRP A 264 -8.04 1.65 -7.26
C TRP A 264 -6.88 1.36 -6.33
N VAL A 265 -6.58 0.08 -6.11
CA VAL A 265 -5.39 -0.35 -5.38
C VAL A 265 -4.54 -1.30 -6.19
N SER A 266 -3.24 -1.28 -5.90
CA SER A 266 -2.26 -2.27 -6.37
C SER A 266 -1.64 -2.93 -5.15
N ILE A 267 -1.38 -4.23 -5.20
CA ILE A 267 -0.77 -4.97 -4.09
C ILE A 267 0.63 -5.40 -4.53
N GLY A 268 1.64 -5.03 -3.76
CA GLY A 268 3.03 -5.39 -3.97
C GLY A 268 3.61 -6.03 -2.72
N THR A 269 4.61 -6.90 -2.83
CA THR A 269 5.33 -7.40 -1.65
C THR A 269 6.50 -6.53 -1.24
N ASP A 270 7.01 -5.69 -2.15
CA ASP A 270 8.31 -5.00 -1.98
C ASP A 270 9.39 -6.04 -1.63
N ALA A 271 9.35 -7.19 -2.29
CA ALA A 271 10.27 -8.30 -2.01
C ALA A 271 11.65 -8.02 -2.61
N HIS A 272 12.69 -8.17 -1.79
CA HIS A 272 14.10 -8.12 -2.21
C HIS A 272 14.71 -9.53 -2.29
N THR A 273 13.99 -10.53 -1.80
CA THR A 273 14.35 -11.95 -1.87
C THR A 273 13.13 -12.82 -2.19
N PRO A 274 13.32 -14.00 -2.80
CA PRO A 274 12.23 -14.94 -3.08
C PRO A 274 11.37 -15.33 -1.85
N SER A 275 12.00 -15.38 -0.67
CA SER A 275 11.31 -15.78 0.57
C SER A 275 10.28 -14.77 1.07
N GLU A 276 10.30 -13.54 0.54
CA GLU A 276 9.41 -12.45 0.94
C GLU A 276 8.13 -12.41 0.10
N LEU A 277 8.08 -13.10 -1.04
CA LEU A 277 6.91 -13.18 -1.93
C LEU A 277 5.65 -13.73 -1.24
N VAL A 278 5.83 -14.50 -0.17
CA VAL A 278 4.72 -15.04 0.64
C VAL A 278 3.93 -13.94 1.34
N PHE A 279 4.50 -12.75 1.52
CA PHE A 279 3.85 -11.67 2.26
C PHE A 279 2.71 -11.00 1.49
N LEU A 280 2.49 -11.31 0.21
CA LEU A 280 1.34 -10.78 -0.54
C LEU A 280 0.01 -11.06 0.18
N ASP A 281 -0.05 -12.16 0.94
CA ASP A 281 -1.16 -12.49 1.83
C ASP A 281 -1.54 -11.35 2.80
N ILE A 282 -0.56 -10.60 3.31
CA ILE A 282 -0.80 -9.46 4.20
C ILE A 282 -1.59 -8.37 3.48
N GLY A 283 -1.21 -8.02 2.25
CA GLY A 283 -1.91 -7.03 1.45
C GLY A 283 -3.31 -7.49 1.03
N ILE A 284 -3.46 -8.76 0.65
CA ILE A 284 -4.77 -9.37 0.34
C ILE A 284 -5.67 -9.34 1.57
N ALA A 285 -5.17 -9.74 2.74
CA ALA A 285 -5.92 -9.69 4.00
C ALA A 285 -6.32 -8.24 4.34
N ALA A 286 -5.42 -7.28 4.15
CA ALA A 286 -5.71 -5.87 4.40
C ALA A 286 -6.82 -5.35 3.49
N ALA A 287 -6.81 -5.71 2.19
CA ALA A 287 -7.87 -5.38 1.25
C ALA A 287 -9.24 -5.95 1.66
N ILE A 288 -9.28 -7.22 2.09
CA ILE A 288 -10.49 -7.88 2.61
C ILE A 288 -11.03 -7.14 3.84
N LEU A 289 -10.17 -6.92 4.85
CA LEU A 289 -10.55 -6.29 6.12
C LEU A 289 -10.95 -4.81 5.98
N ALA A 290 -10.48 -4.16 4.92
CA ALA A 290 -10.85 -2.81 4.55
C ALA A 290 -12.11 -2.72 3.68
N GLY A 291 -12.59 -3.85 3.14
CA GLY A 291 -13.75 -3.89 2.25
C GLY A 291 -13.48 -3.27 0.87
N VAL A 292 -12.23 -3.38 0.37
CA VAL A 292 -11.89 -2.94 -0.99
C VAL A 292 -12.65 -3.82 -1.99
N PRO A 293 -13.39 -3.26 -2.97
CA PRO A 293 -14.02 -4.07 -4.01
C PRO A 293 -12.96 -4.82 -4.84
N ARG A 294 -13.15 -6.12 -5.08
CA ARG A 294 -12.17 -6.93 -5.85
C ARG A 294 -11.92 -6.39 -7.25
N ASP A 295 -12.95 -5.87 -7.89
CA ASP A 295 -12.90 -5.24 -9.21
C ASP A 295 -12.21 -3.86 -9.22
N HIS A 296 -11.76 -3.36 -8.06
CA HIS A 296 -10.92 -2.17 -7.91
C HIS A 296 -9.45 -2.52 -7.54
N ILE A 297 -9.03 -3.77 -7.72
CA ILE A 297 -7.68 -4.24 -7.43
C ILE A 297 -6.97 -4.61 -8.73
N LEU A 298 -5.83 -3.99 -9.03
CA LEU A 298 -5.11 -4.26 -10.28
C LEU A 298 -4.65 -5.72 -10.41
N ASN A 299 -4.30 -6.36 -9.28
CA ASN A 299 -3.74 -7.71 -9.24
C ASN A 299 -4.71 -8.81 -9.69
N VAL A 300 -6.02 -8.52 -9.76
CA VAL A 300 -7.02 -9.51 -10.21
C VAL A 300 -7.27 -9.46 -11.72
N LEU A 301 -6.86 -8.36 -12.37
CA LEU A 301 -7.04 -8.16 -13.80
C LEU A 301 -6.21 -9.19 -14.58
N SER A 302 -6.76 -9.73 -15.67
CA SER A 302 -5.99 -10.44 -16.69
C SER A 302 -4.97 -9.52 -17.36
N ALA A 303 -4.01 -10.07 -18.10
CA ALA A 303 -2.97 -9.24 -18.74
C ALA A 303 -3.54 -8.21 -19.74
N PRO A 304 -4.53 -8.56 -20.59
CA PRO A 304 -5.19 -7.58 -21.45
C PRO A 304 -5.94 -6.50 -20.67
N GLU A 305 -6.67 -6.86 -19.60
CA GLU A 305 -7.41 -5.89 -18.78
C GLU A 305 -6.46 -4.93 -18.04
N LEU A 306 -5.33 -5.43 -17.55
CA LEU A 306 -4.31 -4.57 -16.94
C LEU A 306 -3.71 -3.59 -17.96
N ALA A 307 -3.39 -4.05 -19.17
CA ALA A 307 -2.87 -3.21 -20.24
C ALA A 307 -3.88 -2.14 -20.68
N GLU A 308 -5.16 -2.50 -20.81
CA GLU A 308 -6.25 -1.56 -21.08
C GLU A 308 -6.35 -0.51 -19.96
N ARG A 309 -6.32 -0.97 -18.70
CA ARG A 309 -6.38 -0.09 -17.52
C ARG A 309 -5.22 0.91 -17.50
N VAL A 310 -3.99 0.45 -17.74
CA VAL A 310 -2.79 1.30 -17.84
C VAL A 310 -2.96 2.33 -18.97
N GLY A 311 -3.46 1.90 -20.14
CA GLY A 311 -3.77 2.78 -21.26
C GLY A 311 -4.79 3.88 -20.92
N LEU A 312 -5.87 3.53 -20.22
CA LEU A 312 -6.89 4.47 -19.76
C LEU A 312 -6.34 5.50 -18.78
N ILE A 313 -5.49 5.08 -17.84
CA ILE A 313 -4.83 6.01 -16.89
C ILE A 313 -3.96 7.01 -17.66
N ARG A 314 -3.11 6.52 -18.57
CA ARG A 314 -2.23 7.37 -19.40
C ARG A 314 -3.05 8.36 -20.25
N ALA A 315 -4.14 7.92 -20.86
CA ALA A 315 -5.02 8.77 -21.65
C ALA A 315 -5.70 9.85 -20.80
N THR A 316 -6.22 9.48 -19.63
CA THR A 316 -6.87 10.39 -18.67
C THR A 316 -5.93 11.52 -18.28
N LYS A 317 -4.68 11.21 -17.93
CA LYS A 317 -3.70 12.22 -17.48
C LYS A 317 -3.21 13.13 -18.62
N LYS A 318 -3.07 12.60 -19.84
CA LYS A 318 -2.77 13.42 -21.04
C LYS A 318 -3.90 14.40 -21.39
N GLY A 319 -5.15 14.03 -21.16
CA GLY A 319 -6.29 14.95 -21.32
C GLY A 319 -6.23 16.14 -20.36
N HIS A 320 -5.96 15.85 -19.08
CA HIS A 320 -5.87 16.89 -18.04
C HIS A 320 -4.67 17.85 -18.23
N SER A 321 -3.52 17.37 -18.72
CA SER A 321 -2.37 18.24 -18.99
C SER A 321 -2.66 19.23 -20.13
N ASN A 322 -3.38 18.79 -21.16
CA ASN A 322 -3.78 19.66 -22.28
C ASN A 322 -4.82 20.72 -21.84
N GLU A 323 -5.79 20.37 -21.01
CA GLU A 323 -6.77 21.32 -20.47
C GLU A 323 -6.14 22.31 -19.48
N GLY A 324 -5.27 21.85 -18.58
CA GLY A 324 -4.52 22.70 -17.66
C GLY A 324 -3.57 23.68 -18.37
N SER A 325 -2.96 23.27 -19.48
CA SER A 325 -2.12 24.15 -20.31
C SER A 325 -2.92 25.31 -20.94
N THR A 326 -4.22 25.11 -21.20
CA THR A 326 -5.11 26.14 -21.78
C THR A 326 -5.52 27.17 -20.72
N ILE A 327 -5.70 26.74 -19.46
CA ILE A 327 -6.09 27.63 -18.36
C ILE A 327 -4.92 28.53 -17.90
N TRP A 328 -3.67 28.03 -17.96
CA TRP A 328 -2.48 28.80 -17.56
C TRP A 328 -1.99 29.82 -18.61
N GLN A 329 -2.40 29.72 -19.87
CA GLN A 329 -2.12 30.76 -20.88
C GLN A 329 -2.98 32.03 -20.72
N GLY A 330 -4.02 32.00 -19.87
CA GLY A 330 -4.91 33.13 -19.62
C GLY A 330 -4.49 34.07 -18.48
N VAL A 331 -3.46 33.75 -17.71
CA VAL A 331 -3.01 34.56 -16.56
C VAL A 331 -1.54 34.99 -16.72
N SER A 332 -1.21 35.63 -17.84
CA SER A 332 0.07 36.31 -18.02
C SER A 332 -0.04 37.61 -18.83
N ALA A 333 -1.02 38.45 -18.49
CA ALA A 333 -1.05 39.83 -18.99
C ALA A 333 -1.68 40.79 -17.97
N SER A 334 -0.87 41.29 -17.03
CA SER A 334 -0.86 42.69 -16.57
C SER A 334 -0.17 42.84 -15.22
N ALA A 335 1.12 43.19 -15.23
CA ALA A 335 1.77 43.76 -14.05
C ALA A 335 2.81 44.79 -14.49
N SER A 336 2.36 46.01 -14.74
CA SER A 336 3.24 47.17 -14.91
C SER A 336 2.44 48.47 -14.74
N THR A 337 2.18 48.88 -13.49
CA THR A 337 2.15 50.32 -13.16
C THR A 337 2.46 50.54 -11.69
N ARG A 338 3.49 51.36 -11.43
CA ARG A 338 3.92 51.85 -10.12
C ARG A 338 2.77 52.59 -9.41
N ARG A 339 2.69 52.47 -8.08
CA ARG A 339 2.05 53.48 -7.21
C ARG A 339 2.97 53.89 -6.07
N ARG A 340 3.18 55.21 -5.95
CA ARG A 340 3.66 55.90 -4.75
C ARG A 340 2.45 56.35 -3.91
N GLY A 341 2.63 56.25 -2.59
CA GLY A 341 1.93 56.84 -1.44
C GLY A 341 0.64 57.66 -1.55
N SER A 342 -0.28 57.43 -0.60
CA SER A 342 -0.57 58.36 0.51
C SER A 342 -1.74 57.86 1.38
N ARG A 343 -1.79 58.39 2.62
CA ARG A 343 -2.61 58.05 3.80
C ARG A 343 -4.13 58.23 3.61
N ALA A 344 -4.94 57.43 4.32
CA ALA A 344 -5.90 57.84 5.37
C ALA A 344 -6.99 56.74 5.63
N ASP A 345 -7.19 56.41 6.91
CA ASP A 345 -8.33 55.67 7.52
C ASP A 345 -9.60 56.55 7.63
N PRO A 346 -10.74 56.10 8.21
CA PRO A 346 -11.40 54.77 8.27
C PRO A 346 -12.93 54.85 7.99
N ALA A 347 -13.63 53.71 7.83
CA ALA A 347 -14.99 53.48 8.39
C ALA A 347 -15.60 52.12 8.00
N SER A 348 -16.04 51.39 9.04
CA SER A 348 -17.22 50.52 9.20
C SER A 348 -17.89 49.86 7.98
N SER A 349 -18.08 48.54 8.05
CA SER A 349 -19.40 47.98 8.38
C SER A 349 -19.33 46.45 8.45
N ASP A 350 -19.78 45.93 9.59
CA ASP A 350 -20.12 44.53 9.85
C ASP A 350 -21.05 43.95 8.77
N VAL A 351 -20.72 42.74 8.29
CA VAL A 351 -21.74 41.78 7.83
C VAL A 351 -21.36 40.41 8.37
N ARG A 352 -22.10 39.99 9.40
CA ARG A 352 -22.27 38.59 9.79
C ARG A 352 -23.06 37.88 8.69
N THR A 353 -22.58 36.74 8.23
CA THR A 353 -23.42 35.75 7.55
C THR A 353 -23.50 34.51 8.40
N GLU A 354 -24.74 34.24 8.83
CA GLU A 354 -25.17 33.10 9.60
C GLU A 354 -24.96 31.78 8.85
N VAL A 355 -24.77 30.74 9.65
CA VAL A 355 -24.50 29.37 9.25
C VAL A 355 -25.85 28.65 9.22
N ASP A 356 -26.36 28.36 8.02
CA ASP A 356 -27.57 27.55 7.90
C ASP A 356 -27.24 26.05 8.03
N SER A 357 -27.68 25.49 9.14
CA SER A 357 -27.66 24.08 9.50
C SER A 357 -28.64 23.26 8.66
N VAL A 358 -28.15 22.25 7.96
CA VAL A 358 -28.95 21.24 7.25
C VAL A 358 -29.41 20.15 8.24
N PRO A 359 -30.70 19.76 8.26
CA PRO A 359 -31.20 18.73 9.18
C PRO A 359 -30.84 17.31 8.70
N THR A 360 -30.28 16.53 9.62
CA THR A 360 -29.96 15.10 9.47
C THR A 360 -31.22 14.24 9.54
N ARG A 361 -31.39 13.32 8.58
CA ARG A 361 -32.41 12.25 8.63
C ARG A 361 -31.91 11.08 9.50
N PRO A 362 -32.77 10.46 10.33
CA PRO A 362 -32.39 9.28 11.09
C PRO A 362 -32.46 7.99 10.24
N ALA A 363 -31.52 7.09 10.47
CA ALA A 363 -31.47 5.74 9.90
C ALA A 363 -32.51 4.79 10.55
N PRO A 364 -33.04 3.78 9.82
CA PRO A 364 -34.02 2.86 10.36
C PRO A 364 -33.41 1.69 11.15
N GLY A 365 -33.84 1.56 12.41
CA GLY A 365 -34.30 0.33 13.06
C GLY A 365 -33.40 -0.90 13.13
N ALA A 366 -32.70 -1.05 14.27
CA ALA A 366 -32.14 -2.33 14.70
C ALA A 366 -33.25 -3.24 15.28
N ALA A 367 -33.37 -4.46 14.75
CA ALA A 367 -34.26 -5.49 15.25
C ALA A 367 -33.69 -6.15 16.52
N SER A 368 -34.53 -6.20 17.56
CA SER A 368 -34.28 -6.84 18.86
C SER A 368 -34.36 -8.37 18.75
N LEU A 369 -33.24 -9.06 19.01
CA LEU A 369 -33.21 -10.49 19.30
C LEU A 369 -33.39 -10.69 20.81
N ARG A 370 -34.52 -11.30 21.17
CA ARG A 370 -34.86 -11.72 22.54
C ARG A 370 -33.97 -12.91 22.95
N THR A 371 -33.30 -12.78 24.08
CA THR A 371 -32.61 -13.87 24.77
C THR A 371 -33.59 -14.61 25.68
N SER A 372 -33.84 -15.89 25.40
CA SER A 372 -34.51 -16.81 26.33
C SER A 372 -33.48 -17.36 27.31
N GLY A 373 -33.51 -16.88 28.56
CA GLY A 373 -32.68 -17.38 29.64
C GLY A 373 -33.16 -18.74 30.16
N SER A 374 -32.29 -19.75 30.07
CA SER A 374 -32.40 -21.02 30.80
C SER A 374 -31.44 -20.98 32.00
N LYS A 375 -31.99 -20.98 33.22
CA LYS A 375 -31.21 -21.11 34.46
C LYS A 375 -30.85 -22.59 34.70
N PRO A 376 -29.63 -22.89 35.21
CA PRO A 376 -29.20 -24.25 35.48
C PRO A 376 -29.77 -24.80 36.81
N ARG A 377 -30.17 -26.07 36.80
CA ARG A 377 -30.53 -26.87 37.98
C ARG A 377 -29.27 -27.39 38.67
N THR A 378 -29.10 -27.04 39.95
CA THR A 378 -28.16 -27.65 40.90
C THR A 378 -28.53 -29.11 41.22
N PRO A 379 -27.56 -30.04 41.35
CA PRO A 379 -27.84 -31.40 41.79
C PRO A 379 -27.91 -31.50 43.31
N ARG A 380 -28.95 -32.17 43.81
CA ARG A 380 -29.10 -32.60 45.21
C ARG A 380 -28.16 -33.78 45.48
N ARG A 381 -27.27 -33.64 46.47
CA ARG A 381 -26.63 -34.76 47.18
C ARG A 381 -27.67 -35.49 48.04
N LYS A 382 -27.71 -36.81 47.95
CA LYS A 382 -28.19 -37.74 48.98
C LYS A 382 -27.46 -39.07 48.80
N GLY A 383 -27.00 -39.65 49.91
CA GLY A 383 -26.51 -41.03 50.03
C GLY A 383 -25.02 -41.13 49.86
#